data_AF-E0PZW5-F1
#
_entry.id   AF-E0PZW5-F1
#
_cell.length_a   1.000
_cell.length_b   1.000
_cell.length_c   1.000
_cell.angle_alpha   90.00
_cell.angle_beta   90.00
_cell.angle_gamma   90.00
#
_symmetry.space_group_name_H-M   'P 1'
#
loop_
_entity.id
_entity.type
_entity.pdbx_description
1 polymer ?
#
loop_
_entity_poly.entity_id
_entity_poly.type
_entity_poly.pdbx_seq_one_letter_code
_entity_poly.pdbx_strand_id
1 'polypeptide(L)'
;MRMNIGGNYMILLFIVLFIIGVCISFNGVFIIAKNTDIRLGWSGEKDFFLSLSPWEWMLSIFLILVGGAMIYFSYNELAPYIISVLDFKL
;
A
#
# COMPACT_ATOMS: atom_id res chain seq x y z
N MET A 1 -10.04 -24.44 4.33
CA MET A 1 -9.02 -25.19 5.10
C MET A 1 -8.15 -24.17 5.82
N ARG A 2 -8.27 -24.03 7.15
CA ARG A 2 -7.30 -23.25 7.94
C ARG A 2 -6.07 -24.13 8.14
N MET A 3 -4.98 -23.86 7.43
CA MET A 3 -3.69 -24.48 7.71
C MET A 3 -3.17 -23.92 9.03
N ASN A 4 -3.30 -24.73 10.09
CA ASN A 4 -2.73 -24.47 11.40
C ASN A 4 -1.23 -24.78 11.34
N ILE A 5 -0.41 -23.79 10.99
CA ILE A 5 1.06 -23.90 11.00
C ILE A 5 1.60 -22.78 11.88
N GLY A 6 1.83 -23.03 13.16
CA GLY A 6 2.66 -22.17 14.03
C GLY A 6 2.19 -20.70 14.16
N GLY A 7 1.20 -20.46 15.03
CA GLY A 7 0.48 -19.19 15.16
C GLY A 7 1.29 -17.89 15.26
N ASN A 8 2.51 -17.89 15.82
CA ASN A 8 3.30 -16.64 15.95
C ASN A 8 4.13 -16.30 14.69
N TYR A 9 4.68 -17.30 14.00
CA TYR A 9 5.56 -17.08 12.85
C TYR A 9 4.78 -16.63 11.61
N MET A 10 3.57 -17.15 11.44
CA MET A 10 2.68 -16.73 10.34
C MET A 10 2.19 -15.30 10.51
N ILE A 11 1.83 -14.88 11.73
CA ILE A 11 1.39 -13.50 12.00
C ILE A 11 2.53 -12.51 11.70
N LEU A 12 3.75 -12.80 12.17
CA LEU A 12 4.91 -11.94 11.92
C LEU A 12 5.19 -11.82 10.42
N LEU A 13 5.04 -12.91 9.67
CA LEU A 13 5.17 -12.91 8.20
C LEU A 13 4.13 -11.99 7.54
N PHE A 14 2.87 -12.04 7.95
CA PHE A 14 1.84 -11.13 7.42
C PHE A 14 2.09 -9.67 7.80
N ILE A 15 2.62 -9.38 9.00
CA ILE A 15 3.03 -8.02 9.38
C ILE A 15 4.17 -7.53 8.47
N VAL A 16 5.17 -8.37 8.23
CA VAL A 16 6.30 -8.03 7.34
C VAL A 16 5.80 -7.79 5.91
N LEU A 17 4.92 -8.65 5.38
CA LEU A 17 4.30 -8.46 4.06
C LEU A 17 3.48 -7.18 3.98
N PHE A 18 2.75 -6.83 5.04
CA PHE A 18 2.00 -5.58 5.13
C PHE A 18 2.94 -4.37 5.04
N ILE A 19 4.02 -4.35 5.83
CA ILE A 19 5.01 -3.26 5.82
C ILE A 19 5.66 -3.13 4.44
N ILE A 20 6.07 -4.24 3.82
CA ILE A 20 6.64 -4.26 2.48
C ILE A 20 5.64 -3.70 1.47
N GLY A 21 4.37 -4.12 1.54
CA GLY A 21 3.30 -3.61 0.67
C GLY A 21 3.11 -2.09 0.81
N VAL A 22 3.15 -1.56 2.04
CA VAL A 22 3.10 -0.11 2.31
C VAL A 22 4.29 0.59 1.69
N CYS A 23 5.52 0.11 1.88
CA CYS A 23 6.71 0.72 1.29
C CYS A 23 6.67 0.74 -0.25
N ILE A 24 6.23 -0.36 -0.87
CA ILE A 24 6.09 -0.47 -2.33
C ILE A 24 5.05 0.53 -2.85
N SER A 25 3.86 0.57 -2.24
CA SER A 25 2.79 1.48 -2.63
C SER A 25 3.21 2.94 -2.46
N PHE A 26 3.86 3.27 -1.34
CA PHE A 26 4.34 4.62 -1.06
C PHE A 26 5.39 5.09 -2.07
N ASN A 27 6.31 4.21 -2.50
CA ASN A 27 7.25 4.52 -3.58
C ASN A 27 6.54 4.82 -4.90
N GLY A 28 5.48 4.07 -5.24
CA GLY A 28 4.65 4.37 -6.39
C GLY A 28 4.03 5.77 -6.32
N VAL A 29 3.42 6.12 -5.19
CA VAL A 29 2.86 7.46 -4.96
C VAL A 29 3.94 8.55 -5.01
N PHE A 30 5.12 8.29 -4.45
CA PHE A 30 6.24 9.24 -4.43
C PHE A 30 6.77 9.57 -5.83
N ILE A 31 6.82 8.59 -6.73
CA ILE A 31 7.20 8.80 -8.13
C ILE A 31 6.22 9.77 -8.82
N ILE A 32 4.91 9.62 -8.57
CA ILE A 32 3.90 10.54 -9.10
C ILE A 32 4.08 11.92 -8.48
N ALA A 33 4.19 12.02 -7.15
CA ALA A 33 4.26 13.29 -6.45
C ALA A 33 5.51 14.11 -6.79
N LYS A 34 6.66 13.46 -7.04
CA LYS A 34 7.91 14.15 -7.39
C LYS A 34 7.87 14.79 -8.79
N ASN A 35 7.14 14.18 -9.72
CA ASN A 35 7.15 14.57 -11.13
C ASN A 35 5.83 15.17 -11.60
N THR A 36 4.80 15.12 -10.75
CA THR A 36 3.60 15.92 -10.93
C THR A 36 3.84 17.20 -10.15
N ASP A 37 4.02 18.32 -10.85
CA ASP A 37 4.04 19.63 -10.21
C ASP A 37 2.59 19.92 -9.77
N ILE A 38 2.18 19.38 -8.62
CA ILE A 38 0.85 19.61 -8.03
C ILE A 38 0.86 21.04 -7.49
N ARG A 39 0.81 22.02 -8.39
CA ARG A 39 0.30 23.34 -8.05
C ARG A 39 -1.14 23.12 -7.63
N LEU A 40 -1.40 23.08 -6.32
CA LEU A 40 -2.72 23.22 -5.72
C LEU A 40 -3.23 24.65 -5.98
N GLY A 41 -3.33 25.03 -7.24
CA GLY A 41 -3.97 26.25 -7.69
C GLY A 41 -5.47 26.09 -7.54
N TRP A 42 -6.12 27.10 -6.97
CA TRP A 42 -7.58 27.18 -6.85
C TRP A 42 -8.28 27.25 -8.22
N SER A 43 -7.52 27.41 -9.31
CA SER A 43 -7.99 27.27 -10.69
C SER A 43 -7.71 25.85 -11.16
N GLY A 44 -8.76 25.10 -11.46
CA GLY A 44 -8.71 23.68 -11.84
C GLY A 44 -8.10 23.39 -13.21
N GLU A 45 -6.95 23.98 -13.54
CA GLU A 45 -6.08 23.45 -14.58
C GLU A 45 -5.38 22.23 -13.99
N LYS A 46 -6.00 21.06 -14.21
CA LYS A 46 -5.33 19.77 -14.09
C LYS A 46 -4.33 19.65 -15.23
N ASP A 47 -3.34 20.51 -15.23
CA ASP A 47 -2.20 20.36 -16.10
C ASP A 47 -1.36 19.26 -15.48
N PHE A 48 -1.71 18.02 -15.82
CA PHE A 48 -0.77 16.92 -15.80
C PHE A 48 0.33 17.27 -16.82
N PHE A 49 1.21 18.21 -16.46
CA PHE A 49 2.46 18.37 -17.16
C PHE A 49 3.14 17.01 -17.05
N LEU A 50 3.15 16.27 -18.16
CA LEU A 50 3.83 14.98 -18.31
C LEU A 50 5.34 15.21 -18.23
N SER A 51 5.85 15.70 -17.09
CA SER A 51 7.27 15.64 -16.79
C SER A 51 7.69 14.19 -16.51
N LEU A 52 6.71 13.33 -16.18
CA LEU A 52 6.88 11.91 -15.96
C LEU A 52 6.81 11.15 -17.28
N SER A 53 7.83 10.36 -17.57
CA SER A 53 7.85 9.51 -18.77
C SER A 53 6.70 8.48 -18.71
N PRO A 54 6.14 8.04 -19.86
CA PRO A 54 5.09 7.01 -19.87
C PRO A 54 5.48 5.72 -19.12
N TRP A 55 6.78 5.42 -19.10
CA TRP A 55 7.34 4.27 -18.41
C TRP A 55 7.27 4.41 -16.88
N GLU A 56 7.63 5.59 -16.35
CA GLU A 56 7.55 5.87 -14.91
C GLU A 56 6.10 5.94 -14.41
N TRP A 57 5.18 6.44 -15.24
CA TRP A 57 3.74 6.36 -14.96
C TRP A 57 3.27 4.92 -14.80
N MET A 58 3.62 4.07 -15.77
CA MET A 58 3.25 2.66 -15.75
C MET A 58 3.85 1.94 -14.55
N LEU A 59 5.13 2.21 -14.24
CA LEU A 59 5.83 1.63 -13.10
C LEU A 59 5.22 2.09 -11.77
N SER A 60 4.88 3.37 -11.64
CA SER A 60 4.22 3.89 -10.44
C SER A 60 2.86 3.24 -10.20
N ILE A 61 1.99 3.20 -11.22
CA ILE A 61 0.67 2.56 -11.12
C ILE A 61 0.82 1.08 -10.75
N PHE A 62 1.78 0.39 -11.34
CA PHE A 62 2.08 -1.00 -11.02
C PHE A 62 2.50 -1.18 -9.56
N LEU A 63 3.40 -0.34 -9.04
CA LEU A 63 3.82 -0.38 -7.63
C LEU A 63 2.64 -0.12 -6.68
N ILE A 64 1.78 0.85 -6.98
CA ILE A 64 0.58 1.14 -6.18
C ILE A 64 -0.36 -0.07 -6.15
N LEU A 65 -0.62 -0.69 -7.30
CA LEU A 65 -1.50 -1.85 -7.40
C LEU A 65 -0.94 -3.07 -6.66
N VAL A 66 0.34 -3.40 -6.89
CA VAL A 66 0.99 -4.55 -6.26
C VAL A 66 1.09 -4.34 -4.75
N GLY A 67 1.58 -3.16 -4.31
CA GLY A 67 1.65 -2.81 -2.90
C GLY A 67 0.27 -2.82 -2.24
N GLY A 68 -0.74 -2.24 -2.88
CA GLY A 68 -2.12 -2.24 -2.42
C GLY A 68 -2.72 -3.65 -2.28
N ALA A 69 -2.48 -4.53 -3.26
CA ALA A 69 -2.92 -5.92 -3.18
C ALA A 69 -2.24 -6.65 -2.01
N MET A 70 -0.94 -6.47 -1.82
CA MET A 70 -0.20 -7.07 -0.70
C MET A 70 -0.72 -6.59 0.66
N ILE A 71 -1.01 -5.29 0.79
CA ILE A 71 -1.63 -4.71 1.98
C ILE A 71 -3.00 -5.34 2.24
N TYR A 72 -3.85 -5.44 1.20
CA TYR A 72 -5.20 -5.98 1.33
C TYR A 72 -5.22 -7.44 1.80
N PHE A 73 -4.43 -8.31 1.16
CA PHE A 73 -4.33 -9.71 1.57
C PHE A 73 -3.75 -9.86 2.97
N SER A 74 -2.69 -9.11 3.29
CA SER A 74 -2.09 -9.15 4.64
C SER A 74 -3.05 -8.64 5.71
N TYR A 75 -3.84 -7.62 5.41
CA TYR A 75 -4.85 -7.07 6.32
C TYR A 75 -5.97 -8.06 6.60
N ASN A 76 -6.50 -8.76 5.60
CA ASN A 76 -7.56 -9.75 5.82
C ASN A 76 -7.14 -10.87 6.77
N GLU A 77 -5.86 -11.26 6.74
CA GLU A 77 -5.31 -12.25 7.67
C GLU A 77 -5.03 -11.64 9.06
N LEU A 78 -4.64 -10.37 9.14
CA LEU A 78 -4.33 -9.66 10.40
C LEU A 78 -5.56 -9.13 11.15
N ALA A 79 -6.61 -8.74 10.43
CA ALA A 79 -7.84 -8.14 10.96
C ALA A 79 -8.45 -8.93 12.15
N PRO A 80 -8.64 -10.27 12.08
CA PRO A 80 -9.19 -11.01 13.21
C PRO A 80 -8.30 -10.93 14.47
N TYR A 81 -6.98 -10.86 14.31
CA TYR A 81 -6.06 -10.69 15.43
C TYR A 81 -6.16 -9.29 16.04
N ILE A 82 -6.22 -8.25 15.20
CA ILE A 82 -6.37 -6.85 15.66
C ILE A 82 -7.68 -6.69 16.43
N ILE A 83 -8.79 -7.22 15.90
CA ILE A 83 -10.10 -7.17 16.55
C ILE A 83 -10.06 -7.92 17.89
N SER A 84 -9.47 -9.12 17.92
CA SER A 84 -9.38 -9.90 19.17
C SER A 84 -8.57 -9.20 20.27
N VAL A 85 -7.53 -8.45 19.91
CA VAL A 85 -6.73 -7.65 20.85
C VAL A 85 -7.50 -6.41 21.31
N LEU A 86 -8.32 -5.81 20.44
CA LEU A 86 -9.15 -4.66 20.76
C LEU A 86 -10.29 -5.03 21.73
N ASP A 87 -10.99 -6.14 21.46
CA ASP A 87 -12.08 -6.68 22.30
C ASP A 87 -11.59 -7.12 23.68
N PHE A 88 -10.34 -7.58 23.80
CA PHE A 88 -9.75 -7.93 25.11
C PHE A 88 -9.39 -6.72 25.98
N LYS A 89 -9.37 -5.52 25.39
CA LYS A 89 -8.85 -4.30 26.03
C LYS A 89 -9.94 -3.27 26.31
N LEU A 90 -11.18 -3.52 25.88
CA LEU A 90 -12.37 -2.70 26.13
C LEU A 90 -13.25 -3.33 27.22
#